data_AF-A0A0V8IVF0-F1
#
_entry.id   AF-A0A0V8IVF0-F1
#
_cell.length_a   1.000
_cell.length_b   1.000
_cell.length_c   1.000
_cell.angle_alpha   90.00
_cell.angle_beta   90.00
_cell.angle_gamma   90.00
#
_symmetry.space_group_name_H-M   'P 1'
#
loop_
_entity.id
_entity.type
_entity.pdbx_description
1 polymer ?
#
loop_
_entity_poly.entity_id
_entity_poly.type
_entity_poly.pdbx_seq_one_letter_code
_entity_poly.pdbx_strand_id
1 'polypeptide(L)'
;MSIDIGIGTSLSNGDAAHFALQTEAITAASQQVRISHPAYSWVWTHEIRCRGCNAALEIPVLASTKANADRAFAAHQSAQLDALLAADGFGSPV
;
A
#
# COMPACT_ATOMS: atom_id res chain seq x y z
N MET A 1 36.50 -17.47 -2.24
CA MET A 1 35.51 -18.31 -2.96
C MET A 1 34.40 -17.38 -3.41
N SER A 2 34.23 -17.23 -4.73
CA SER A 2 33.22 -16.36 -5.37
C SER A 2 32.10 -17.24 -5.89
N ILE A 3 30.86 -16.84 -5.69
CA ILE A 3 29.69 -17.50 -6.27
C ILE A 3 29.29 -16.67 -7.49
N ASP A 4 29.50 -17.23 -8.68
CA ASP A 4 29.04 -16.67 -9.95
C ASP A 4 27.60 -17.11 -10.21
N ILE A 5 26.66 -16.16 -10.14
CA ILE A 5 25.30 -16.33 -10.66
C ILE A 5 25.20 -15.42 -11.88
N GLY A 6 25.36 -16.03 -13.05
CA GLY A 6 25.22 -15.36 -14.33
C GLY A 6 23.78 -14.95 -14.60
N ILE A 7 23.38 -13.76 -14.13
CA ILE A 7 22.64 -12.72 -14.87
C ILE A 7 23.18 -11.39 -14.31
N GLY A 8 23.88 -10.63 -15.15
CA GLY A 8 24.69 -9.50 -14.74
C GLY A 8 23.90 -8.33 -14.17
N THR A 9 23.88 -8.22 -12.85
CA THR A 9 23.81 -6.94 -12.13
C THR A 9 24.73 -7.05 -10.93
N SER A 10 25.95 -6.53 -11.06
CA SER A 10 26.82 -6.27 -9.92
C SER A 10 26.17 -5.17 -9.07
N LEU A 11 25.43 -5.56 -8.04
CA LEU A 11 24.89 -4.63 -7.04
C LEU A 11 26.07 -3.96 -6.35
N SER A 12 26.24 -2.65 -6.54
CA SER A 12 27.21 -1.91 -5.76
C SER A 12 26.71 -1.77 -4.31
N ASN A 13 27.62 -1.56 -3.36
CA ASN A 13 27.21 -1.28 -1.97
C ASN A 13 26.27 -0.05 -1.87
N GLY A 14 26.39 0.91 -2.80
CA GLY A 14 25.48 2.05 -2.89
C GLY A 14 24.07 1.65 -3.31
N ASP A 15 23.94 0.75 -4.29
CA ASP A 15 22.64 0.23 -4.74
C ASP A 15 21.97 -0.58 -3.63
N ALA A 16 22.73 -1.43 -2.93
CA ALA A 16 22.22 -2.22 -1.81
C ALA A 16 21.71 -1.34 -0.65
N ALA A 17 22.44 -0.27 -0.30
CA ALA A 17 22.01 0.68 0.73
C ALA A 17 20.75 1.45 0.29
N HIS A 18 20.66 1.81 -0.99
CA HIS A 18 19.49 2.50 -1.54
C HIS A 18 18.23 1.61 -1.53
N PHE A 19 18.35 0.34 -1.92
CA PHE A 19 17.24 -0.62 -1.85
C PHE A 19 16.79 -0.90 -0.41
N ALA A 20 17.72 -0.98 0.54
CA ALA A 20 17.41 -1.14 1.95
C ALA A 20 16.58 0.06 2.47
N LEU A 21 17.03 1.29 2.18
CA LEU A 21 16.31 2.51 2.57
C LEU A 21 14.90 2.59 1.95
N GLN A 22 14.76 2.26 0.66
CA GLN A 22 13.43 2.21 0.03
C GLN A 22 12.52 1.16 0.67
N THR A 23 13.07 -0.02 0.97
CA THR A 23 12.31 -1.12 1.59
C THR A 23 11.84 -0.73 3.00
N GLU A 24 12.70 -0.08 3.78
CA GLU A 24 12.36 0.44 5.11
C GLU A 24 11.26 1.49 5.02
N ALA A 25 11.36 2.44 4.08
CA ALA A 25 10.34 3.47 3.89
C ALA A 25 8.98 2.88 3.50
N ILE A 26 8.93 1.95 2.54
CA ILE A 26 7.70 1.26 2.13
C ILE A 26 7.11 0.46 3.29
N THR A 27 7.96 -0.22 4.07
CA THR A 27 7.52 -1.02 5.23
C THR A 27 6.92 -0.13 6.31
N ALA A 28 7.59 0.98 6.64
CA ALA A 28 7.13 1.96 7.63
C ALA A 28 5.81 2.61 7.19
N ALA A 29 5.73 3.07 5.94
CA ALA A 29 4.51 3.66 5.38
C ALA A 29 3.36 2.64 5.37
N SER A 30 3.62 1.38 4.99
CA SER A 30 2.61 0.31 5.03
C SER A 30 2.10 0.05 6.44
N GLN A 31 3.00 0.04 7.44
CA GLN A 31 2.61 -0.11 8.84
C GLN A 31 1.77 1.08 9.30
N GLN A 32 2.15 2.29 8.92
CA GLN A 32 1.40 3.50 9.24
C GLN A 32 -0.01 3.46 8.65
N VAL A 33 -0.17 3.06 7.37
CA VAL A 33 -1.50 2.91 6.75
C VAL A 33 -2.35 1.91 7.53
N ARG A 34 -1.79 0.76 7.94
CA ARG A 34 -2.55 -0.26 8.69
C ARG A 34 -3.02 0.26 10.06
N ILE A 35 -2.21 1.09 10.72
CA ILE A 35 -2.56 1.71 12.00
C ILE A 35 -3.64 2.79 11.79
N SER A 36 -3.44 3.69 10.82
CA SER A 36 -4.34 4.80 10.54
C SER A 36 -5.64 4.38 9.89
N HIS A 37 -5.67 3.28 9.13
CA HIS A 37 -6.83 2.75 8.43
C HIS A 37 -7.05 1.28 8.80
N PRO A 38 -7.45 0.98 10.05
CA PRO A 38 -7.39 -0.38 10.59
C PRO A 38 -8.54 -1.29 10.13
N ALA A 39 -9.69 -0.71 9.80
CA ALA A 39 -10.89 -1.45 9.43
C ALA A 39 -11.89 -0.56 8.70
N TYR A 40 -12.98 -1.18 8.24
CA TYR A 40 -14.16 -0.50 7.73
C TYR A 40 -15.43 -0.87 8.52
N SER A 41 -16.51 -0.12 8.31
CA SER A 41 -17.86 -0.45 8.76
C SER A 41 -18.83 -0.39 7.59
N TRP A 42 -19.78 -1.31 7.55
CA TRP A 42 -20.90 -1.26 6.62
C TRP A 42 -21.87 -0.16 7.00
N VAL A 43 -22.27 0.66 6.02
CA VAL A 43 -23.31 1.70 6.20
C VAL A 43 -24.55 1.33 5.38
N TRP A 44 -24.36 0.95 4.12
CA TRP A 44 -25.40 0.50 3.19
C TRP A 44 -24.91 -0.65 2.33
N THR A 45 -25.81 -1.34 1.62
CA THR A 45 -25.45 -2.43 0.69
C THR A 45 -24.42 -2.05 -0.39
N HIS A 46 -24.22 -0.77 -0.67
CA HIS A 46 -23.23 -0.32 -1.65
C HIS A 46 -22.16 0.57 -1.02
N GLU A 47 -22.09 0.67 0.31
CA GLU A 47 -21.20 1.62 0.97
C GLU A 47 -20.59 1.04 2.24
N ILE A 48 -19.26 1.07 2.29
CA ILE A 48 -18.49 0.94 3.53
C ILE A 48 -17.79 2.25 3.85
N ARG A 49 -17.53 2.49 5.14
CA ARG A 49 -16.74 3.62 5.63
C ARG A 49 -15.43 3.13 6.21
N CYS A 50 -14.33 3.77 5.86
CA CYS A 50 -13.06 3.56 6.57
C CYS A 50 -13.18 4.08 8.01
N ARG A 51 -12.85 3.27 9.02
CA ARG A 51 -12.91 3.71 10.44
C ARG A 51 -11.84 4.72 10.84
N GLY A 52 -10.78 4.84 10.03
CA GLY A 52 -9.67 5.75 10.29
C GLY A 52 -9.91 7.18 9.84
N CYS A 53 -10.49 7.34 8.64
CA CYS A 53 -10.65 8.64 7.98
C CYS A 53 -12.10 8.94 7.56
N ASN A 54 -13.04 8.03 7.84
CA ASN A 54 -14.45 8.12 7.47
C ASN A 54 -14.74 8.26 5.97
N ALA A 55 -13.75 7.95 5.11
CA ALA A 55 -13.94 7.92 3.67
C ALA A 55 -15.04 6.93 3.28
N ALA A 56 -15.96 7.36 2.40
CA ALA A 56 -16.96 6.51 1.78
C ALA A 56 -16.30 5.70 0.66
N LEU A 57 -16.46 4.38 0.70
CA LEU A 57 -15.97 3.48 -0.34
C LEU A 57 -17.17 2.73 -0.91
N GLU A 58 -17.34 2.90 -2.22
CA GLU A 58 -18.44 2.30 -2.96
C GLU A 58 -18.19 0.80 -3.21
N ILE A 59 -19.24 0.02 -3.05
CA ILE A 59 -19.32 -1.39 -3.43
C ILE A 59 -20.44 -1.51 -4.45
N PRO A 60 -20.25 -2.23 -5.57
CA PRO A 60 -21.32 -2.36 -6.56
C PRO A 60 -22.61 -2.93 -5.93
N VAL A 61 -23.74 -2.26 -6.16
CA VAL A 61 -25.07 -2.54 -5.54
C VAL A 61 -25.51 -4.01 -5.67
N LEU A 62 -25.16 -4.68 -6.78
CA LEU A 62 -25.49 -6.09 -7.04
C LEU A 62 -24.36 -7.07 -6.69
N ALA A 63 -23.27 -6.57 -6.11
CA ALA A 63 -22.12 -7.35 -5.70
C ALA A 63 -21.69 -6.97 -4.28
N SER A 64 -22.67 -6.67 -3.41
CA SER A 64 -22.53 -6.35 -1.99
C SER A 64 -22.04 -7.53 -1.15
N THR A 65 -20.83 -8.01 -1.42
CA THR A 65 -20.21 -9.13 -0.73
C THR A 65 -19.06 -8.64 0.14
N LYS A 66 -18.75 -9.39 1.20
CA LYS A 66 -17.55 -9.14 2.01
C LYS A 66 -16.28 -9.09 1.16
N ALA A 67 -16.15 -9.97 0.16
CA ALA A 67 -14.99 -10.00 -0.71
C ALA A 67 -14.82 -8.69 -1.51
N ASN A 68 -15.91 -8.11 -2.00
CA ASN A 68 -15.86 -6.84 -2.72
C ASN A 68 -15.63 -5.65 -1.78
N ALA A 69 -16.18 -5.69 -0.56
CA ALA A 69 -15.88 -4.72 0.49
C ALA A 69 -14.38 -4.73 0.85
N ASP A 70 -13.82 -5.92 1.07
CA ASP A 70 -12.40 -6.10 1.38
C ASP A 70 -11.51 -5.59 0.23
N ARG A 71 -11.92 -5.81 -1.03
CA ARG A 71 -11.22 -5.27 -2.20
C ARG A 71 -11.27 -3.74 -2.27
N ALA A 72 -12.45 -3.14 -2.06
CA ALA A 72 -12.60 -1.69 -2.03
C ALA A 72 -11.76 -1.06 -0.90
N PHE A 73 -11.73 -1.71 0.26
CA PHE A 73 -10.91 -1.27 1.39
C PHE A 73 -9.40 -1.41 1.12
N ALA A 74 -8.97 -2.50 0.48
CA ALA A 74 -7.57 -2.69 0.09
C ALA A 74 -7.13 -1.63 -0.94
N ALA A 75 -7.98 -1.31 -1.92
CA ALA A 75 -7.71 -0.23 -2.87
C ALA A 75 -7.57 1.12 -2.17
N HIS A 76 -8.43 1.40 -1.18
CA HIS A 76 -8.30 2.59 -0.33
C HIS A 76 -6.97 2.62 0.43
N GLN A 77 -6.59 1.52 1.10
CA GLN A 77 -5.30 1.45 1.80
C GLN A 77 -4.10 1.63 0.86
N SER A 78 -4.14 1.08 -0.35
CA SER A 78 -3.10 1.28 -1.38
C SER A 78 -2.97 2.76 -1.76
N ALA A 79 -4.09 3.44 -2.02
CA ALA A 79 -4.06 4.87 -2.36
C ALA A 79 -3.50 5.73 -1.21
N GLN A 80 -3.75 5.36 0.04
CA GLN A 80 -3.15 6.04 1.20
C GLN A 80 -1.64 5.75 1.31
N LEU A 81 -1.19 4.54 0.98
CA LEU A 81 0.23 4.20 0.93
C LEU A 81 0.94 5.04 -0.14
N ASP A 82 0.38 5.10 -1.35
CA ASP A 82 0.93 5.88 -2.45
C ASP A 82 1.02 7.37 -2.09
N ALA A 83 -0.01 7.90 -1.41
CA ALA A 83 -0.01 9.28 -0.92
C ALA A 83 1.08 9.55 0.13
N LEU A 84 1.30 8.62 1.07
CA LEU A 84 2.38 8.75 2.06
C LEU A 84 3.76 8.71 1.39
N LEU A 85 3.99 7.75 0.50
CA LEU A 85 5.25 7.63 -0.23
C LEU A 85 5.50 8.86 -1.11
N ALA A 86 4.48 9.42 -1.75
CA ALA A 86 4.59 10.66 -2.49
C ALA A 86 4.95 11.87 -1.61
N ALA A 87 4.35 11.98 -0.42
CA ALA A 87 4.67 13.04 0.54
C ALA A 87 6.11 12.97 1.05
N ASP A 88 6.63 11.76 1.25
CA ASP A 88 8.02 11.51 1.68
C ASP A 88 9.05 11.62 0.53
N GLY A 89 8.60 11.97 -0.68
CA GLY A 89 9.47 12.14 -1.85
C GLY A 89 9.87 10.83 -2.55
N PHE A 90 9.25 9.70 -2.17
CA PHE A 90 9.36 8.43 -2.89
C PHE A 90 8.40 8.33 -4.09
N GLY A 91 7.48 9.28 -4.24
CA GLY A 91 6.52 9.35 -5.36
C GLY A 91 6.81 10.51 -6.32
N SER A 92 7.62 10.26 -7.34
CA SER A 92 7.53 10.97 -8.63
C SER A 92 8.06 10.11 -9.77
N PRO A 93 7.56 10.32 -11.00
CA PRO A 93 7.35 9.26 -11.98
C PRO A 93 8.56 9.04 -12.90
N VAL A 94 8.67 7.80 -13.40
CA VAL A 94 9.25 7.52 -14.72
C VAL A 94 8.14 6.99 -15.62
#